data_AF-A0A6I3XA81-F1
#
_entry.id   AF-A0A6I3XA81-F1
#
_cell.length_a   1.000
_cell.length_b   1.000
_cell.length_c   1.000
_cell.angle_alpha   90.00
_cell.angle_beta   90.00
_cell.angle_gamma   90.00
#
_symmetry.space_group_name_H-M   'P 1'
#
loop_
_entity.id
_entity.type
_entity.pdbx_description
1 polymer ?
#
loop_
_entity_poly.entity_id
_entity_poly.type
_entity_poly.pdbx_seq_one_letter_code
_entity_poly.pdbx_strand_id
1 'polypeptide(L)'
;MAARIASLQTADGTWHASLLDPESFPVKETSGTGFYTYAILWGLNNGVLDRATYWPVVEKAWPALVGAVQPDGKLGYVQPVGAAPDKVDANSTETYGPGAFLLAGSELLKYVKR
;
A
#
# COMPACT_ATOMS: atom_id res chain seq x y z
N MET A 1 -6.16 -14.91 1.20
CA MET A 1 -6.24 -13.42 1.19
C MET A 1 -5.33 -12.81 0.13
N ALA A 2 -4.01 -13.07 0.15
CA ALA A 2 -3.03 -12.43 -0.75
C ALA A 2 -3.43 -12.44 -2.24
N ALA A 3 -3.83 -13.59 -2.80
CA ALA A 3 -4.26 -13.68 -4.19
C ALA A 3 -5.42 -12.74 -4.54
N ARG A 4 -6.42 -12.62 -3.66
CA ARG A 4 -7.55 -11.72 -3.90
C ARG A 4 -7.14 -10.25 -3.79
N ILE A 5 -6.32 -9.90 -2.80
CA ILE A 5 -5.78 -8.55 -2.65
C ILE A 5 -4.96 -8.15 -3.89
N ALA A 6 -4.05 -9.01 -4.35
CA ALA A 6 -3.28 -8.79 -5.57
C ALA A 6 -4.17 -8.53 -6.79
N SER A 7 -5.27 -9.28 -6.94
CA SER A 7 -6.22 -9.10 -8.04
C SER A 7 -7.03 -7.79 -8.00
N LEU A 8 -7.04 -7.10 -6.86
CA LEU A 8 -7.83 -5.88 -6.62
C LEU A 8 -6.95 -4.61 -6.62
N GLN A 9 -5.66 -4.72 -6.93
CA GLN A 9 -4.79 -3.56 -7.06
C GLN A 9 -5.27 -2.68 -8.21
N THR A 10 -5.42 -1.38 -7.98
CA THR A 10 -5.81 -0.42 -9.00
C THR A 10 -4.65 -0.12 -9.94
N ALA A 11 -4.95 0.45 -11.11
CA ALA A 11 -3.95 0.74 -12.14
C ALA A 11 -2.86 1.73 -11.68
N ASP A 12 -3.18 2.58 -10.69
CA ASP A 12 -2.24 3.51 -10.06
C ASP A 12 -1.29 2.86 -9.04
N GLY A 13 -1.40 1.53 -8.85
CA GLY A 13 -0.57 0.76 -7.94
C GLY A 13 -1.05 0.71 -6.49
N THR A 14 -2.11 1.44 -6.15
CA THR A 14 -2.66 1.48 -4.79
C THR A 14 -3.82 0.50 -4.61
N TRP A 15 -4.35 0.46 -3.40
CA TRP A 15 -5.69 -0.04 -3.11
C TRP A 15 -6.50 1.14 -2.55
N HIS A 16 -7.67 1.38 -3.11
CA HIS A 16 -8.55 2.45 -2.67
C HIS A 16 -9.37 2.01 -1.44
N ALA A 17 -9.99 2.98 -0.76
CA ALA A 17 -10.72 2.74 0.49
C ALA A 17 -11.82 1.66 0.35
N SER A 18 -12.42 1.53 -0.84
CA SER A 18 -13.27 0.39 -1.19
C SER A 18 -12.58 -0.51 -2.22
N LEU A 19 -12.21 -1.72 -1.80
CA LEU A 19 -11.49 -2.68 -2.64
C LEU A 19 -12.30 -3.18 -3.84
N LEU A 20 -13.63 -3.22 -3.72
CA LEU A 20 -14.54 -3.75 -4.74
C LEU A 20 -15.29 -2.66 -5.49
N ASP A 21 -15.17 -1.41 -5.06
CA ASP A 21 -15.81 -0.25 -5.68
C ASP A 21 -14.85 0.96 -5.64
N PRO A 22 -13.69 0.87 -6.33
CA PRO A 22 -12.74 1.98 -6.38
C PRO A 22 -13.28 3.16 -7.18
N GLU A 23 -14.26 2.98 -8.07
CA GLU A 23 -14.83 4.07 -8.86
C GLU A 23 -15.62 5.06 -8.00
N SER A 24 -16.36 4.57 -7.00
CA SER A 24 -17.03 5.43 -6.01
C SER A 24 -16.07 6.12 -5.04
N PHE A 25 -14.87 5.55 -4.85
CA PHE A 25 -13.84 6.07 -3.94
C PHE A 25 -12.47 6.15 -4.64
N PRO A 26 -12.31 6.99 -5.68
CA PRO A 26 -11.19 6.93 -6.62
C PRO A 26 -9.88 7.49 -6.05
N VAL A 27 -9.92 7.96 -4.81
CA VAL A 27 -8.76 8.56 -4.18
C VAL A 27 -7.83 7.44 -3.72
N LYS A 28 -6.56 7.54 -4.10
CA LYS A 28 -5.50 6.67 -3.59
C LYS A 28 -5.53 6.66 -2.05
N GLU A 29 -5.28 5.50 -1.45
CA GLU A 29 -5.26 5.35 0.01
C GLU A 29 -3.95 4.65 0.42
N THR A 30 -3.18 5.25 1.33
CA THR A 30 -1.79 4.83 1.58
C THR A 30 -1.60 3.88 2.75
N SER A 31 -2.49 3.86 3.75
CA SER A 31 -2.32 2.95 4.90
C SER A 31 -2.59 1.50 4.53
N GLY A 32 -3.72 1.22 3.87
CA GLY A 32 -4.06 -0.09 3.33
C GLY A 32 -3.05 -0.53 2.30
N THR A 33 -2.69 0.35 1.36
CA THR A 33 -1.60 0.07 0.39
C THR A 33 -0.30 -0.29 1.09
N GLY A 34 0.07 0.42 2.16
CA GLY A 34 1.25 0.11 2.98
C GLY A 34 1.18 -1.28 3.60
N PHE A 35 0.06 -1.63 4.26
CA PHE A 35 -0.12 -2.93 4.89
C PHE A 35 -0.12 -4.09 3.89
N TYR A 36 -0.80 -3.94 2.74
CA TYR A 36 -0.82 -4.98 1.71
C TYR A 36 0.56 -5.17 1.08
N THR A 37 1.27 -4.08 0.80
CA THR A 37 2.64 -4.13 0.27
C THR A 37 3.57 -4.84 1.25
N TYR A 38 3.51 -4.50 2.54
CA TYR A 38 4.24 -5.19 3.60
C TYR A 38 3.94 -6.68 3.64
N ALA A 39 2.66 -7.07 3.69
CA ALA A 39 2.28 -8.48 3.84
C ALA A 39 2.71 -9.32 2.61
N ILE A 40 2.61 -8.76 1.41
CA ILE A 40 3.07 -9.42 0.18
C ILE A 40 4.59 -9.58 0.19
N LEU A 41 5.33 -8.52 0.50
CA LEU A 41 6.79 -8.56 0.61
C LEU A 41 7.27 -9.55 1.68
N TRP A 42 6.62 -9.56 2.85
CA TRP A 42 6.91 -10.54 3.89
C TRP A 42 6.68 -11.97 3.37
N GLY A 43 5.58 -12.20 2.66
CA GLY A 43 5.29 -13.50 2.05
C GLY A 43 6.34 -13.94 1.04
N LEU A 44 6.83 -13.01 0.20
CA LEU A 44 7.94 -13.23 -0.72
C LEU A 44 9.24 -13.56 0.03
N ASN A 45 9.59 -12.78 1.04
CA ASN A 45 10.79 -12.97 1.86
C ASN A 45 10.80 -14.31 2.62
N ASN A 46 9.62 -14.86 2.93
CA ASN A 46 9.51 -16.10 3.69
C ASN A 46 9.15 -17.32 2.81
N GLY A 47 9.18 -17.18 1.48
CA GLY A 47 8.90 -18.29 0.56
C GLY A 47 7.45 -18.78 0.60
N VAL A 48 6.53 -17.98 1.14
CA VAL A 48 5.09 -18.30 1.22
C VAL A 48 4.39 -17.88 -0.08
N LEU A 49 4.87 -16.82 -0.73
CA LEU A 49 4.35 -16.29 -1.99
C LEU A 49 5.41 -16.41 -3.08
N ASP A 50 4.98 -16.73 -4.30
CA ASP A 50 5.89 -16.86 -5.44
C ASP A 50 6.22 -15.51 -6.07
N ARG A 51 7.46 -15.38 -6.55
CA ARG A 51 7.95 -14.14 -7.16
C ARG A 51 7.18 -13.75 -8.42
N ALA A 52 6.90 -14.70 -9.30
CA ALA A 52 6.33 -14.42 -10.62
C ALA A 52 4.95 -13.74 -10.52
N THR A 53 4.15 -14.15 -9.53
CA THR A 53 2.81 -13.64 -9.31
C THR A 53 2.83 -12.33 -8.52
N TYR A 54 3.63 -12.25 -7.46
CA TYR A 54 3.48 -11.19 -6.45
C TYR A 54 4.49 -10.06 -6.53
N TRP A 55 5.65 -10.26 -7.17
CA TRP A 55 6.62 -9.18 -7.35
C TRP A 55 6.08 -8.01 -8.21
N PRO A 56 5.37 -8.23 -9.34
CA PRO A 56 4.81 -7.14 -10.12
C PRO A 56 3.80 -6.27 -9.35
N VAL A 57 3.14 -6.84 -8.33
CA VAL A 57 2.22 -6.12 -7.45
C VAL A 57 2.98 -5.13 -6.56
N VAL A 58 4.09 -5.58 -5.98
CA VAL A 58 4.98 -4.75 -5.15
C VAL A 58 5.65 -3.65 -5.99
N GLU A 59 6.12 -3.99 -7.19
CA GLU A 59 6.76 -3.02 -8.11
C GLU A 59 5.85 -1.85 -8.48
N LYS A 60 4.53 -2.05 -8.49
CA LYS A 60 3.56 -0.97 -8.69
C LYS A 60 3.25 -0.21 -7.41
N ALA A 61 3.10 -0.92 -6.28
CA ALA A 61 2.69 -0.31 -5.03
C ALA A 61 3.76 0.57 -4.40
N TRP A 62 5.03 0.16 -4.46
CA TRP A 62 6.11 0.91 -3.81
C TRP A 62 6.32 2.32 -4.38
N PRO A 63 6.41 2.53 -5.71
CA PRO A 63 6.48 3.87 -6.28
C PRO A 63 5.26 4.73 -5.94
N ALA A 64 4.07 4.13 -5.87
CA ALA A 64 2.85 4.85 -5.49
C ALA A 64 2.90 5.35 -4.03
N LEU A 65 3.40 4.53 -3.11
CA LEU A 65 3.65 4.89 -1.72
C LEU A 65 4.71 5.99 -1.59
N VAL A 66 5.85 5.85 -2.28
CA VAL A 66 6.91 6.86 -2.26
C VAL A 66 6.41 8.19 -2.83
N GLY A 67 5.61 8.16 -3.91
CA GLY A 67 5.00 9.35 -4.51
C GLY A 67 3.91 10.00 -3.65
N ALA A 68 3.50 9.37 -2.55
CA ALA A 68 2.60 9.97 -1.56
C ALA A 68 3.34 10.62 -0.38
N VAL A 69 4.66 10.48 -0.30
CA VAL A 69 5.50 11.18 0.68
C VAL A 69 5.75 12.60 0.18
N GLN A 70 5.39 13.58 1.01
CA GLN A 70 5.61 15.00 0.73
C GLN A 70 7.09 15.39 0.94
N PRO A 71 7.54 16.55 0.43
CA PRO A 71 8.94 16.99 0.56
C PRO A 71 9.45 17.11 2.00
N ASP A 72 8.56 17.32 2.97
CA ASP A 72 8.87 17.40 4.40
C ASP A 72 8.88 16.03 5.10
N GLY A 73 8.64 14.94 4.37
CA GLY A 73 8.61 13.57 4.87
C GLY A 73 7.23 13.11 5.35
N LYS A 74 6.19 13.96 5.31
CA LYS A 74 4.83 13.56 5.67
C LYS A 74 4.27 12.58 4.64
N LEU A 75 3.74 11.44 5.10
CA LEU A 75 2.96 10.55 4.26
C LEU A 75 1.52 11.08 4.13
N GLY A 76 1.11 11.42 2.92
CA GLY A 76 -0.24 11.85 2.60
C GLY A 76 -1.20 10.71 2.27
N TYR A 77 -2.46 11.05 1.97
CA TYR A 77 -3.50 10.12 1.53
C TYR A 77 -3.81 8.98 2.51
N VAL A 78 -3.58 9.21 3.80
CA VAL A 78 -3.95 8.24 4.84
C VAL A 78 -5.41 8.48 5.20
N GLN A 79 -6.24 7.44 5.09
CA GLN A 79 -7.62 7.53 5.55
C GLN A 79 -7.67 7.68 7.07
N PRO A 80 -8.48 8.58 7.65
CA PRO A 80 -8.64 8.72 9.10
C PRO A 80 -9.36 7.52 9.72
N VAL A 81 -9.32 7.42 11.05
CA VAL A 81 -10.02 6.37 11.79
C VAL A 81 -11.53 6.50 11.55
N GLY A 82 -12.15 5.44 11.03
CA GLY A 82 -13.57 5.39 10.73
C GLY A 82 -14.03 3.99 10.37
N ALA A 83 -15.36 3.81 10.27
CA ALA A 83 -15.97 2.53 9.90
C ALA A 83 -16.30 2.41 8.39
N ALA A 84 -16.06 3.47 7.62
CA ALA A 84 -16.37 3.55 6.20
C ALA A 84 -15.37 4.50 5.49
N PRO A 85 -15.25 4.42 4.16
CA PRO A 85 -14.50 5.40 3.35
C PRO A 85 -14.89 6.85 3.69
N ASP A 86 -13.88 7.72 3.78
CA ASP A 86 -14.06 9.15 4.04
C ASP A 86 -13.27 9.96 3.01
N LYS A 87 -13.39 11.30 3.06
CA LYS A 87 -12.63 12.22 2.23
C LYS A 87 -11.17 12.19 2.64
N VAL A 88 -10.32 11.82 1.69
CA VAL A 88 -8.88 11.74 1.83
C VAL A 88 -8.24 12.67 0.80
N ASP A 89 -7.16 13.33 1.18
CA ASP A 89 -6.36 14.15 0.29
C ASP A 89 -4.86 14.00 0.58
N ALA A 90 -4.03 14.73 -0.17
CA ALA A 90 -2.59 14.71 0.00
C ALA A 90 -2.12 15.12 1.41
N ASN A 91 -2.93 15.89 2.15
CA ASN A 91 -2.61 16.39 3.49
C ASN A 91 -3.14 15.49 4.60
N SER A 92 -3.99 14.53 4.27
CA SER A 92 -4.55 13.56 5.20
C SER A 92 -3.46 12.60 5.66
N THR A 93 -3.21 12.55 6.96
CA THR A 93 -2.21 11.67 7.58
C THR A 93 -2.74 11.18 8.92
N GLU A 94 -2.26 10.03 9.35
CA GLU A 94 -2.48 9.48 10.69
C GLU A 94 -1.25 8.68 11.12
N THR A 95 -1.03 8.53 12.43
CA THR A 95 0.20 7.89 12.97
C THR A 95 0.45 6.47 12.45
N TYR A 96 -0.60 5.70 12.16
CA TYR A 96 -0.49 4.35 11.62
C TYR A 96 -0.09 4.31 10.14
N GLY A 97 -0.35 5.37 9.36
CA GLY A 97 0.00 5.44 7.94
C GLY A 97 1.52 5.36 7.71
N PRO A 98 2.33 6.26 8.30
CA PRO A 98 3.79 6.14 8.30
C PRO A 98 4.28 4.81 8.88
N GLY A 99 3.59 4.25 9.89
CA GLY A 99 3.90 2.91 10.40
C GLY A 99 3.78 1.82 9.31
N ALA A 100 2.69 1.81 8.56
CA ALA A 100 2.47 0.89 7.44
C ALA A 100 3.49 1.10 6.30
N PHE A 101 3.83 2.37 6.00
CA PHE A 101 4.86 2.71 5.03
C PHE A 101 6.25 2.18 5.44
N LEU A 102 6.64 2.38 6.70
CA LEU A 102 7.91 1.90 7.24
C LEU A 102 7.98 0.37 7.28
N LEU A 103 6.88 -0.30 7.61
CA LEU A 103 6.77 -1.76 7.50
C LEU A 103 7.06 -2.22 6.07
N ALA A 104 6.37 -1.66 5.08
CA ALA A 104 6.56 -2.00 3.67
C ALA A 104 8.01 -1.76 3.21
N GLY A 105 8.56 -0.58 3.50
CA GLY A 105 9.95 -0.25 3.15
C GLY A 105 10.97 -1.19 3.81
N SER A 106 10.73 -1.60 5.06
CA SER A 106 11.63 -2.50 5.78
C SER A 106 11.71 -3.90 5.15
N GLU A 107 10.59 -4.46 4.69
CA GLU A 107 10.58 -5.76 4.01
C GLU A 107 11.12 -5.65 2.58
N LEU A 108 10.87 -4.54 1.90
CA LEU A 108 11.44 -4.30 0.58
C LEU A 108 12.97 -4.26 0.63
N LEU A 109 13.53 -3.54 1.61
CA LEU A 109 14.98 -3.48 1.83
C LEU A 109 15.58 -4.86 2.09
N LYS A 110 14.89 -5.74 2.81
CA LYS A 110 15.33 -7.13 3.00
C LYS A 110 15.27 -7.93 1.70
N TYR A 111 14.21 -7.75 0.92
CA TYR A 111 13.99 -8.49 -0.32
C TYR A 111 15.04 -8.16 -1.38
N VAL A 112 15.36 -6.87 -1.58
CA VAL A 112 16.31 -6.42 -2.62
C VAL A 112 17.79 -6.61 -2.24
N LYS A 113 18.08 -6.85 -0.95
CA LYS A 113 19.46 -7.09 -0.46
C LYS A 113 19.85 -8.57 -0.40
N ARG A 114 18.92 -9.47 -0.72
CA ARG A 114 19.20 -10.90 -0.87
C ARG A 114 19.82 -11.18 -2.23
#